data_AF-A0A922L8A8-F1
#
_entry.id   AF-A0A922L8A8-F1
#
_cell.length_a   1.000
_cell.length_b   1.000
_cell.length_c   1.000
_cell.angle_alpha   90.00
_cell.angle_beta   90.00
_cell.angle_gamma   90.00
#
_symmetry.space_group_name_H-M   'P 1'
#
loop_
_entity.id
_entity.type
_entity.pdbx_description
1 polymer ?
#
loop_
_entity_poly.entity_id
_entity_poly.type
_entity_poly.pdbx_seq_one_letter_code
_entity_poly.pdbx_strand_id
1 'polypeptide(L)'
;MNRIVVCKTVFAFIFYLANLYLNSVLIVIFNERLPLQEYPLPDIGFEFLPYRRYAIYLVQFHSLFLGIALMIVFITNQFGWLIARRFCIITGITIFTHAVCLAATQLPVSNNRNYCHERIPTNVTNCQFIWELTKRSWQEMFHFFVFYLNDDDQRNFCGSNIDNIRAIHIILAYQFLTTYFKSNRFQIRWIFDKLLLYNCWLSILLIIVSRTNYLVDILFAYYICTRTFNIYHTICMNESFQYPSNGNMFNRFWWWSLLVFFESDHQSIIHY
;
A
#
# COMPACT_ATOMS: atom_id res chain seq x y z
N MET A 1 -17.43 -24.71 -4.08
CA MET A 1 -16.30 -23.76 -4.04
C MET A 1 -15.07 -24.51 -3.51
N ASN A 2 -13.96 -24.52 -4.23
CA ASN A 2 -12.85 -25.44 -3.96
C ASN A 2 -12.07 -24.99 -2.71
N ARG A 3 -11.97 -25.85 -1.68
CA ARG A 3 -11.32 -25.53 -0.38
C ARG A 3 -9.89 -24.99 -0.54
N ILE A 4 -9.19 -25.48 -1.57
CA ILE A 4 -7.81 -25.10 -1.93
C ILE A 4 -7.70 -23.61 -2.28
N VAL A 5 -8.66 -23.08 -3.06
CA VAL A 5 -8.65 -21.67 -3.49
C VAL A 5 -8.79 -20.74 -2.28
N VAL A 6 -9.70 -21.08 -1.37
CA VAL A 6 -9.91 -20.31 -0.13
C VAL A 6 -8.66 -20.31 0.74
N CYS A 7 -8.04 -21.48 0.95
CA CYS A 7 -6.80 -21.59 1.72
C CYS A 7 -5.67 -20.73 1.12
N LYS A 8 -5.51 -20.74 -0.20
CA LYS A 8 -4.52 -19.88 -0.88
C LYS A 8 -4.84 -18.40 -0.73
N THR A 9 -6.11 -18.00 -0.80
CA THR A 9 -6.49 -16.59 -0.58
C THR A 9 -6.23 -16.16 0.87
N VAL A 10 -6.49 -17.03 1.85
CA VAL A 10 -6.16 -16.76 3.27
C VAL A 10 -4.65 -16.60 3.44
N PHE A 11 -3.83 -17.46 2.83
CA PHE A 11 -2.37 -17.33 2.89
C PHE A 11 -1.88 -16.03 2.23
N ALA A 12 -2.45 -15.64 1.09
CA ALA A 12 -2.18 -14.35 0.46
C ALA A 12 -2.54 -13.17 1.36
N PHE A 13 -3.68 -13.24 2.05
CA PHE A 13 -4.11 -12.21 2.99
C PHE A 13 -3.19 -12.11 4.21
N ILE A 14 -2.76 -13.25 4.77
CA ILE A 14 -1.75 -13.28 5.85
C ILE A 14 -0.43 -12.67 5.37
N PHE A 15 0.02 -12.99 4.16
CA PHE A 15 1.22 -12.39 3.57
C PHE A 15 1.10 -10.86 3.45
N TYR A 16 -0.04 -10.35 2.97
CA TYR A 16 -0.31 -8.92 2.94
C TYR A 16 -0.26 -8.28 4.33
N LEU A 17 -0.97 -8.84 5.31
CA LEU A 17 -1.01 -8.31 6.68
C LEU A 17 0.36 -8.35 7.37
N ALA A 18 1.15 -9.41 7.15
CA ALA A 18 2.50 -9.52 7.68
C ALA A 18 3.41 -8.41 7.15
N ASN A 19 3.32 -8.09 5.85
CA ASN A 19 4.09 -7.00 5.24
C ASN A 19 3.62 -5.61 5.69
N LEU A 20 2.31 -5.44 5.91
CA LEU A 20 1.77 -4.21 6.49
C LEU A 20 2.29 -4.01 7.92
N TYR A 21 2.22 -5.05 8.77
CA TYR A 21 2.74 -5.02 10.13
C TYR A 21 4.26 -4.77 10.16
N LEU A 22 5.02 -5.37 9.24
CA LEU A 22 6.46 -5.10 9.10
C LEU A 22 6.73 -3.59 8.89
N ASN A 23 5.95 -2.94 8.04
CA ASN A 23 6.09 -1.48 7.84
C ASN A 23 5.72 -0.70 9.10
N SER A 24 4.65 -1.09 9.80
CA SER A 24 4.29 -0.47 11.09
C SER A 24 5.41 -0.59 12.13
N VAL A 25 6.04 -1.76 12.24
CA VAL A 25 7.20 -1.97 13.12
C VAL A 25 8.36 -1.05 12.73
N LEU A 26 8.67 -0.96 11.44
CA LEU A 26 9.73 -0.10 10.94
C LEU A 26 9.47 1.38 11.27
N ILE A 27 8.25 1.88 11.08
CA ILE A 27 7.86 3.25 11.43
C ILE A 27 8.10 3.54 12.91
N VAL A 28 7.66 2.64 13.81
CA VAL A 28 7.88 2.81 15.25
C VAL A 28 9.37 2.78 15.60
N ILE A 29 10.15 1.89 14.99
CA ILE A 29 11.62 1.85 15.18
C ILE A 29 12.27 3.17 14.74
N PHE A 30 11.82 3.77 13.64
CA PHE A 30 12.38 5.03 13.17
C PHE A 30 12.03 6.21 14.06
N ASN A 31 10.83 6.22 14.66
CA ASN A 31 10.48 7.21 15.67
C ASN A 31 11.45 7.20 16.87
N GLU A 32 11.95 6.02 17.26
CA GLU A 32 12.93 5.91 18.35
C GLU A 32 14.35 6.33 17.92
N ARG A 33 14.71 6.15 16.64
CA ARG A 33 16.05 6.45 16.11
C ARG A 33 16.23 7.91 15.69
N LEU A 34 15.26 8.45 14.96
CA LEU A 34 15.36 9.78 14.37
C LEU A 34 15.18 10.88 15.42
N PRO A 35 15.92 11.99 15.33
CA PRO A 35 15.72 13.14 16.21
C PRO A 35 14.29 13.68 16.10
N LEU A 36 13.76 14.16 17.23
CA LEU A 36 12.38 14.64 17.33
C LEU A 36 12.12 15.87 16.45
N GLN A 37 13.15 16.57 15.98
CA GLN A 37 12.96 17.73 15.12
C GLN A 37 14.19 17.96 14.24
N GLU A 38 13.99 17.76 12.94
CA GLU A 38 14.92 18.15 11.88
C GLU A 38 14.17 18.97 10.84
N TYR A 39 14.89 19.80 10.10
CA TYR A 39 14.31 20.54 8.97
C TYR A 39 14.01 19.59 7.81
N PRO A 40 12.90 19.81 7.08
CA PRO A 40 12.52 18.93 6.00
C PRO A 40 13.46 19.19 4.81
N LEU A 41 13.68 18.18 4.00
CA LEU A 41 14.43 18.35 2.76
C LEU A 41 13.67 19.28 1.81
N PRO A 42 14.39 20.05 0.97
CA PRO A 42 13.76 20.83 -0.09
C PRO A 42 13.05 19.88 -1.05
N ASP A 43 11.75 20.08 -1.23
CA ASP A 43 10.90 19.29 -2.11
C ASP A 43 10.09 20.23 -3.00
N ILE A 44 10.17 19.99 -4.31
CA ILE A 44 9.52 20.81 -5.32
C ILE A 44 7.99 20.82 -5.13
N GLY A 45 7.40 19.68 -4.74
CA GLY A 45 5.98 19.60 -4.42
C GLY A 45 5.62 20.50 -3.23
N PHE A 46 6.57 20.71 -2.31
CA PHE A 46 6.37 21.60 -1.17
C PHE A 46 6.52 23.08 -1.50
N GLU A 47 7.21 23.43 -2.57
CA GLU A 47 7.33 24.81 -3.03
C GLU A 47 6.05 25.25 -3.76
N PHE A 48 5.46 24.38 -4.58
CA PHE A 48 4.31 24.74 -5.42
C PHE A 48 2.95 24.65 -4.73
N LEU A 49 2.77 23.72 -3.78
CA LEU A 49 1.47 23.45 -3.17
C LEU A 49 1.42 23.98 -1.73
N PRO A 50 0.40 24.75 -1.32
CA PRO A 50 0.30 25.24 0.05
C PRO A 50 -0.05 24.12 1.04
N TYR A 51 0.51 24.18 2.25
CA TYR A 51 0.15 23.23 3.33
C TYR A 51 -1.29 23.43 3.81
N ARG A 52 -2.05 22.33 3.93
CA ARG A 52 -3.39 22.32 4.55
C ARG A 52 -3.54 21.12 5.49
N ARG A 53 -3.83 21.38 6.76
CA ARG A 53 -4.01 20.32 7.79
C ARG A 53 -5.17 19.37 7.44
N TYR A 54 -6.30 19.90 6.96
CA TYR A 54 -7.47 19.07 6.65
C TYR A 54 -7.30 18.15 5.43
N ALA A 55 -6.21 18.30 4.66
CA ALA A 55 -5.96 17.47 3.49
C ALA A 55 -5.79 15.98 3.87
N ILE A 56 -5.26 15.69 5.06
CA ILE A 56 -5.12 14.31 5.55
C ILE A 56 -6.47 13.59 5.66
N TYR A 57 -7.50 14.28 6.18
CA TYR A 57 -8.84 13.73 6.30
C TYR A 57 -9.45 13.44 4.93
N LEU A 58 -9.19 14.32 3.96
CA LEU A 58 -9.63 14.11 2.57
C LEU A 58 -8.91 12.90 1.96
N VAL A 59 -7.60 12.72 2.17
CA VAL A 59 -6.87 11.51 1.71
C VAL A 59 -7.49 10.25 2.29
N GLN A 60 -7.76 10.23 3.59
CA GLN A 60 -8.38 9.07 4.25
C GLN A 60 -9.76 8.77 3.66
N PHE A 61 -10.58 9.80 3.41
CA PHE A 61 -11.89 9.66 2.78
C PHE A 61 -11.80 9.05 1.38
N HIS A 62 -10.90 9.56 0.53
CA HIS A 62 -10.73 9.03 -0.84
C HIS A 62 -10.15 7.61 -0.82
N SER A 63 -9.23 7.32 0.09
CA SER A 63 -8.68 5.96 0.27
C SER A 63 -9.77 4.97 0.67
N LEU A 64 -10.64 5.35 1.62
CA LEU A 64 -11.79 4.56 2.04
C LEU A 64 -12.78 4.34 0.90
N PHE A 65 -13.08 5.38 0.12
CA PHE A 65 -13.95 5.29 -1.05
C PHE A 65 -13.43 4.26 -2.07
N LEU A 66 -12.13 4.32 -2.41
CA LEU A 66 -11.50 3.36 -3.32
C LEU A 66 -11.49 1.94 -2.73
N GLY A 67 -11.24 1.81 -1.42
CA GLY A 67 -11.30 0.52 -0.72
C GLY A 67 -12.68 -0.12 -0.76
N ILE A 68 -13.74 0.65 -0.51
CA ILE A 68 -15.14 0.17 -0.60
C ILE A 68 -15.47 -0.23 -2.04
N ALA A 69 -15.10 0.59 -3.03
CA ALA A 69 -15.31 0.26 -4.44
C ALA A 69 -14.63 -1.06 -4.81
N LEU A 70 -13.42 -1.30 -4.31
CA LEU A 70 -12.67 -2.54 -4.55
C LEU A 70 -13.35 -3.75 -3.89
N MET A 71 -13.86 -3.59 -2.67
CA MET A 71 -14.65 -4.63 -1.99
C MET A 71 -15.93 -4.97 -2.75
N ILE A 72 -16.63 -3.97 -3.31
CA ILE A 72 -17.79 -4.20 -4.18
C ILE A 72 -17.38 -5.03 -5.40
N VAL A 73 -16.25 -4.72 -6.04
CA VAL A 73 -15.73 -5.52 -7.17
C VAL A 73 -15.44 -6.96 -6.76
N PHE A 74 -14.84 -7.19 -5.58
CA PHE A 74 -14.57 -8.55 -5.09
C PHE A 74 -15.85 -9.34 -4.82
N ILE A 75 -16.94 -8.71 -4.37
CA ILE A 75 -18.19 -9.41 -4.07
C ILE A 75 -19.02 -9.65 -5.34
N THR A 76 -19.04 -8.69 -6.26
CA THR A 76 -19.92 -8.72 -7.45
C THR A 76 -19.35 -9.53 -8.62
N ASN A 77 -18.03 -9.69 -8.71
CA ASN A 77 -17.42 -10.46 -9.79
C ASN A 77 -17.46 -11.97 -9.51
N GLN A 78 -17.77 -12.75 -10.55
CA GLN A 78 -17.73 -14.22 -10.49
C GLN A 78 -16.36 -14.78 -10.06
N PHE A 79 -15.26 -14.07 -10.40
CA PHE A 79 -13.90 -14.41 -10.03
C PHE A 79 -13.38 -13.58 -8.83
N GLY A 80 -14.28 -13.03 -8.01
CA GLY A 80 -13.95 -12.11 -6.92
C GLY A 80 -12.84 -12.58 -5.98
N TRP A 81 -12.89 -13.84 -5.55
CA TRP A 81 -11.86 -14.44 -4.67
C TRP A 81 -10.47 -14.53 -5.31
N LEU A 82 -10.40 -14.75 -6.63
CA LEU A 82 -9.16 -14.73 -7.38
C LEU A 82 -8.60 -13.30 -7.44
N ILE A 83 -9.46 -12.32 -7.72
CA ILE A 83 -9.07 -10.91 -7.78
C ILE A 83 -8.55 -10.45 -6.41
N ALA A 84 -9.26 -10.80 -5.32
CA ALA A 84 -8.85 -10.51 -3.96
C ALA A 84 -7.50 -11.15 -3.60
N ARG A 85 -7.26 -12.40 -4.01
CA ARG A 85 -5.97 -13.08 -3.86
C ARG A 85 -4.85 -12.32 -4.57
N ARG A 86 -5.05 -11.95 -5.84
CA ARG A 86 -4.08 -11.17 -6.63
C ARG A 86 -3.81 -9.80 -6.03
N PHE A 87 -4.85 -9.13 -5.52
CA PHE A 87 -4.71 -7.87 -4.81
C PHE A 87 -3.81 -8.03 -3.58
N CYS A 88 -4.07 -9.03 -2.73
CA CYS A 88 -3.25 -9.27 -1.54
C CYS A 88 -1.78 -9.56 -1.90
N ILE A 89 -1.52 -10.36 -2.93
CA ILE A 89 -0.15 -10.72 -3.33
C ILE A 89 0.59 -9.50 -3.92
N ILE A 90 -0.02 -8.81 -4.88
CA ILE A 90 0.60 -7.65 -5.53
C ILE A 90 0.86 -6.56 -4.50
N THR A 91 -0.13 -6.23 -3.67
CA THR A 91 0.01 -5.24 -2.60
C THR A 91 1.02 -5.69 -1.54
N GLY A 92 1.06 -6.97 -1.18
CA GLY A 92 2.07 -7.50 -0.26
C GLY A 92 3.50 -7.38 -0.80
N ILE A 93 3.71 -7.68 -2.09
CA ILE A 93 5.01 -7.53 -2.77
C ILE A 93 5.45 -6.06 -2.77
N THR A 94 4.56 -5.13 -3.14
CA THR A 94 4.90 -3.70 -3.20
C THR A 94 5.19 -3.12 -1.82
N ILE A 95 4.40 -3.47 -0.81
CA ILE A 95 4.60 -3.04 0.58
C ILE A 95 5.89 -3.65 1.17
N PHE A 96 6.24 -4.87 0.82
CA PHE A 96 7.54 -5.46 1.19
C PHE A 96 8.69 -4.68 0.57
N THR A 97 8.62 -4.37 -0.73
CA THR A 97 9.67 -3.57 -1.39
C THR A 97 9.80 -2.18 -0.77
N HIS A 98 8.67 -1.57 -0.38
CA HIS A 98 8.66 -0.31 0.36
C HIS A 98 9.36 -0.45 1.73
N ALA A 99 9.08 -1.50 2.50
CA ALA A 99 9.78 -1.78 3.76
C ALA A 99 11.29 -1.89 3.57
N VAL A 100 11.75 -2.57 2.50
CA VAL A 100 13.19 -2.69 2.19
C VAL A 100 13.79 -1.32 1.88
N CYS A 101 13.12 -0.49 1.07
CA CYS A 101 13.57 0.87 0.79
C CYS A 101 13.64 1.73 2.06
N LEU A 102 12.62 1.65 2.91
CA LEU A 102 12.54 2.41 4.16
C LEU A 102 13.61 1.96 5.17
N ALA A 103 13.92 0.66 5.21
CA ALA A 103 15.03 0.13 6.01
C ALA A 103 16.40 0.61 5.51
N ALA A 104 16.58 0.75 4.19
CA ALA A 104 17.83 1.19 3.58
C ALA A 104 18.06 2.70 3.70
N THR A 105 17.02 3.51 3.49
CA THR A 105 17.10 4.97 3.48
C THR A 105 15.95 5.58 4.25
N GLN A 106 16.28 6.42 5.23
CA GLN A 106 15.32 7.15 6.07
C GLN A 106 15.37 8.62 5.70
N LEU A 107 14.22 9.21 5.40
CA LEU A 107 14.09 10.64 5.16
C LEU A 107 13.66 11.34 6.46
N PRO A 108 14.15 12.57 6.71
CA PRO A 108 13.73 13.39 7.84
C PRO A 108 12.25 13.76 7.72
N VAL A 109 11.64 14.14 8.84
CA VAL A 109 10.22 14.50 8.93
C VAL A 109 9.87 15.59 7.90
N SER A 110 8.84 15.36 7.08
CA SER A 110 8.41 16.27 6.01
C SER A 110 7.62 17.49 6.52
N ASN A 111 7.07 17.43 7.73
CA ASN A 111 6.29 18.51 8.34
C ASN A 111 6.78 18.87 9.74
N ASN A 112 7.45 20.01 9.87
CA ASN A 112 7.99 20.53 11.13
C ASN A 112 6.93 21.00 12.13
N ARG A 113 5.65 21.07 11.72
CA ARG A 113 4.54 21.57 12.55
C ARG A 113 3.84 20.46 13.33
N ASN A 114 4.15 19.20 13.06
CA ASN A 114 3.57 18.06 13.78
C ASN A 114 4.52 17.62 14.89
N TYR A 115 4.02 17.55 16.13
CA TYR A 115 4.80 17.04 17.25
C TYR A 115 4.90 15.52 17.19
N CYS A 116 6.11 15.01 17.31
CA CYS A 116 6.41 13.58 17.33
C CYS A 116 5.85 12.90 18.57
N HIS A 117 5.47 11.63 18.41
CA HIS A 117 5.18 10.77 19.55
C HIS A 117 6.41 10.64 20.46
N GLU A 118 6.18 10.66 21.78
CA GLU A 118 7.25 10.53 22.77
C GLU A 118 7.97 9.18 22.64
N ARG A 119 9.31 9.24 22.74
CA ARG A 119 10.17 8.06 22.75
C ARG A 119 9.89 7.17 23.94
N ILE A 120 10.18 5.88 23.81
CA ILE A 120 10.10 4.94 24.91
C ILE A 120 11.18 5.32 25.94
N PRO A 121 10.85 5.46 27.24
CA PRO A 121 11.82 5.85 28.25
C PRO A 121 12.99 4.86 28.31
N THR A 122 14.22 5.36 28.42
CA THR A 122 15.47 4.55 28.41
C THR A 122 15.65 3.67 29.64
N ASN A 123 14.86 3.89 30.69
CA ASN A 123 14.99 3.18 31.98
C ASN A 123 14.15 1.88 32.05
N VAL A 124 13.61 1.42 30.92
CA VAL A 124 12.80 0.18 30.87
C VAL A 124 13.65 -1.04 30.58
N THR A 125 13.18 -2.22 31.01
CA THR A 125 13.82 -3.49 30.66
C THR A 125 13.65 -3.81 29.17
N ASN A 126 14.54 -4.63 28.60
CA ASN A 126 14.46 -5.06 27.19
C ASN A 126 13.09 -5.68 26.84
N CYS A 127 12.49 -6.44 27.77
CA CYS A 127 11.18 -7.05 27.57
C CYS A 127 10.07 -5.98 27.49
N GLN A 128 10.09 -4.99 28.39
CA GLN A 128 9.14 -3.87 28.36
C GLN A 128 9.31 -3.01 27.11
N PHE A 129 10.55 -2.81 26.64
CA PHE A 129 10.81 -2.09 25.40
C PHE A 129 10.17 -2.81 24.20
N ILE A 130 10.38 -4.13 24.07
CA ILE A 130 9.78 -4.93 22.98
C ILE A 130 8.25 -4.93 23.08
N TRP A 131 7.69 -5.03 24.29
CA TRP A 131 6.25 -4.97 24.51
C TRP A 131 5.66 -3.63 24.07
N GLU A 132 6.26 -2.50 24.45
CA GLU A 132 5.77 -1.18 24.02
C GLU A 132 5.96 -0.95 22.52
N LEU A 133 7.07 -1.43 21.95
CA LEU A 133 7.31 -1.37 20.50
C LEU A 133 6.23 -2.13 19.73
N THR A 134 5.94 -3.37 20.13
CA THR A 134 4.93 -4.22 19.48
C THR A 134 3.53 -3.64 19.65
N LYS A 135 3.17 -3.18 20.85
CA LYS A 135 1.90 -2.50 21.12
C LYS A 135 1.70 -1.28 20.22
N ARG A 136 2.70 -0.39 20.12
CA ARG A 136 2.68 0.78 19.22
C ARG A 136 2.55 0.35 17.76
N SER A 137 3.27 -0.71 17.35
CA SER A 137 3.21 -1.23 15.97
C SER A 137 1.81 -1.74 15.60
N TRP A 138 1.12 -2.41 16.53
CA TRP A 138 -0.27 -2.84 16.34
C TRP A 138 -1.24 -1.67 16.28
N GLN A 139 -1.03 -0.63 17.11
CA GLN A 139 -1.81 0.60 17.06
C GLN A 139 -1.68 1.27 15.70
N GLU A 140 -0.46 1.37 15.16
CA GLU A 140 -0.23 1.93 13.82
C GLU A 140 -0.89 1.13 12.71
N MET A 141 -0.83 -0.20 12.79
CA MET A 141 -1.52 -1.05 11.83
C MET A 141 -3.04 -0.85 11.89
N PHE A 142 -3.62 -0.70 13.08
CA PHE A 142 -5.05 -0.42 13.24
C PHE A 142 -5.41 0.99 12.73
N HIS A 143 -4.55 1.97 13.00
CA HIS A 143 -4.72 3.35 12.55
C HIS A 143 -4.80 3.46 11.02
N PHE A 144 -4.10 2.57 10.29
CA PHE A 144 -4.19 2.48 8.84
C PHE A 144 -5.61 2.09 8.33
N PHE A 145 -6.32 1.23 9.05
CA PHE A 145 -7.64 0.73 8.64
C PHE A 145 -8.82 1.60 9.09
N VAL A 146 -8.61 2.50 10.05
CA VAL A 146 -9.67 3.31 10.65
C VAL A 146 -9.62 4.74 10.14
N PHE A 147 -10.81 5.31 9.93
CA PHE A 147 -10.99 6.71 9.58
C PHE A 147 -11.11 7.55 10.86
N TYR A 148 -10.23 8.54 11.03
CA TYR A 148 -10.22 9.42 12.20
C TYR A 148 -10.66 10.84 11.79
N LEU A 149 -11.62 11.38 12.53
CA LEU A 149 -12.17 12.72 12.28
C LEU A 149 -11.50 13.83 13.11
N ASN A 150 -10.86 13.47 14.22
CA ASN A 150 -10.32 14.43 15.21
C ASN A 150 -8.86 14.08 15.56
N ASP A 151 -7.91 14.48 14.71
CA ASP A 151 -6.46 14.38 14.96
C ASP A 151 -5.91 15.63 15.70
N ASP A 152 -6.71 16.26 16.56
CA ASP A 152 -6.26 17.49 17.23
C ASP A 152 -5.20 17.24 18.32
N ASP A 153 -5.16 16.04 18.92
CA ASP A 153 -4.25 15.68 20.03
C ASP A 153 -3.33 14.47 19.76
N GLN A 154 -3.43 13.81 18.61
CA GLN A 154 -2.59 12.63 18.35
C GLN A 154 -1.23 13.03 17.78
N ARG A 155 -0.19 12.78 18.58
CA ARG A 155 1.20 12.93 18.15
C ARG A 155 1.51 11.83 17.14
N ASN A 156 1.68 12.21 15.88
CA ASN A 156 2.10 11.28 14.83
C ASN A 156 3.49 10.73 15.16
N PHE A 157 3.73 9.45 14.87
CA PHE A 157 5.07 8.89 14.94
C PHE A 157 5.97 9.63 13.95
N CYS A 158 7.11 10.13 14.40
CA CYS A 158 8.06 10.83 13.54
C CYS A 158 8.88 9.86 12.71
N GLY A 159 9.11 10.23 11.45
CA GLY A 159 9.54 9.28 10.41
C GLY A 159 8.39 8.45 9.82
N SER A 160 7.14 8.82 10.12
CA SER A 160 5.95 8.22 9.51
C SER A 160 5.83 8.59 8.04
N ASN A 161 6.13 7.61 7.18
CA ASN A 161 5.66 7.55 5.79
C ASN A 161 4.37 6.68 5.70
N ILE A 162 3.50 6.68 6.72
CA ILE A 162 2.23 5.90 6.67
C ILE A 162 1.40 6.29 5.45
N ASP A 163 1.48 7.55 5.06
CA ASP A 163 0.80 8.05 3.88
C ASP A 163 1.42 7.56 2.57
N ASN A 164 2.67 7.06 2.56
CA ASN A 164 3.21 6.37 1.39
C ASN A 164 2.56 5.00 1.21
N ILE A 165 2.25 4.30 2.31
CA ILE A 165 1.47 3.07 2.27
C ILE A 165 0.05 3.37 1.76
N ARG A 166 -0.57 4.49 2.18
CA ARG A 166 -1.86 4.94 1.62
C ARG A 166 -1.74 5.24 0.12
N ALA A 167 -0.67 5.89 -0.33
CA ALA A 167 -0.41 6.14 -1.75
C ALA A 167 -0.32 4.82 -2.55
N ILE A 168 0.43 3.81 -2.05
CA ILE A 168 0.50 2.47 -2.64
C ILE A 168 -0.89 1.87 -2.82
N HIS A 169 -1.73 1.93 -1.77
CA HIS A 169 -3.10 1.40 -1.83
C HIS A 169 -3.99 2.16 -2.80
N ILE A 170 -3.92 3.50 -2.84
CA ILE A 170 -4.67 4.33 -3.79
C ILE A 170 -4.30 3.95 -5.24
N ILE A 171 -3.00 3.86 -5.54
CA ILE A 171 -2.49 3.56 -6.88
C ILE A 171 -2.90 2.14 -7.31
N LEU A 172 -2.72 1.14 -6.43
CA LEU A 172 -3.10 -0.24 -6.73
C LEU A 172 -4.62 -0.40 -6.81
N ALA A 173 -5.39 0.21 -5.92
CA ALA A 173 -6.86 0.17 -5.98
C ALA A 173 -7.35 0.75 -7.30
N TYR A 174 -6.80 1.87 -7.75
CA TYR A 174 -7.11 2.44 -9.07
C TYR A 174 -6.82 1.45 -10.22
N GLN A 175 -5.65 0.79 -10.22
CA GLN A 175 -5.28 -0.19 -11.25
C GLN A 175 -6.19 -1.42 -11.25
N PHE A 176 -6.50 -1.97 -10.08
CA PHE A 176 -7.41 -3.10 -9.96
C PHE A 176 -8.83 -2.73 -10.38
N LEU A 177 -9.35 -1.59 -9.94
CA LEU A 177 -10.68 -1.13 -10.31
C LEU A 177 -10.81 -0.95 -11.82
N THR A 178 -9.86 -0.26 -12.46
CA THR A 178 -9.89 -0.04 -13.92
C THR A 178 -9.69 -1.32 -14.75
N THR A 179 -9.00 -2.33 -14.19
CA THR A 179 -8.74 -3.60 -14.87
C THR A 179 -9.91 -4.59 -14.74
N TYR A 180 -10.50 -4.67 -13.54
CA TYR A 180 -11.49 -5.71 -13.21
C TYR A 180 -12.93 -5.22 -13.24
N PHE A 181 -13.19 -3.91 -13.21
CA PHE A 181 -14.54 -3.40 -13.39
C PHE A 181 -14.97 -3.55 -14.86
N LYS A 182 -15.93 -4.45 -15.09
CA LYS A 182 -16.52 -4.69 -16.42
C LYS A 182 -17.96 -4.18 -16.42
N SER A 183 -18.25 -3.19 -17.27
CA SER A 183 -19.61 -2.72 -17.53
C SER A 183 -19.90 -2.78 -19.03
N ASN A 184 -21.03 -3.42 -19.39
CA ASN A 184 -21.49 -3.55 -20.78
C ASN A 184 -21.96 -2.20 -21.37
N ARG A 185 -22.27 -1.22 -20.52
CA ARG A 185 -22.65 0.13 -20.96
C ARG A 185 -21.41 1.02 -20.99
N PHE A 186 -20.96 1.35 -22.20
CA PHE A 186 -19.79 2.20 -22.43
C PHE A 186 -19.84 3.52 -21.63
N GLN A 187 -21.00 4.17 -21.57
CA GLN A 187 -21.18 5.43 -20.83
C GLN A 187 -20.91 5.27 -19.31
N ILE A 188 -21.45 4.21 -18.70
CA ILE A 188 -21.25 3.95 -17.26
C ILE A 188 -19.78 3.65 -16.99
N ARG A 189 -19.15 2.82 -17.84
CA ARG A 189 -17.72 2.52 -17.73
C ARG A 189 -16.87 3.79 -17.84
N TRP A 190 -17.15 4.63 -18.85
CA TRP A 190 -16.39 5.84 -19.09
C TRP A 190 -16.50 6.84 -17.92
N ILE A 191 -17.71 7.05 -17.39
CA ILE A 191 -17.93 7.92 -16.22
C ILE A 191 -17.17 7.37 -15.01
N PHE A 192 -17.25 6.07 -14.78
CA PHE A 192 -16.56 5.41 -13.67
C PHE A 192 -15.03 5.54 -13.79
N ASP A 193 -14.45 5.27 -14.95
CA ASP A 193 -13.02 5.39 -15.20
C ASP A 193 -12.53 6.84 -14.99
N LYS A 194 -13.30 7.84 -15.42
CA LYS A 194 -12.99 9.26 -15.18
C LYS A 194 -13.10 9.65 -13.72
N LEU A 195 -14.12 9.17 -13.02
CA LEU A 195 -14.30 9.39 -11.59
C LEU A 195 -13.11 8.80 -10.80
N LEU A 196 -12.71 7.57 -11.12
CA LEU A 196 -11.56 6.91 -10.48
C LEU A 196 -10.26 7.63 -10.75
N LEU A 197 -10.04 8.06 -12.00
CA LEU A 197 -8.86 8.85 -12.36
C LEU A 197 -8.81 10.14 -11.55
N TYR A 198 -9.91 10.89 -11.47
CA TYR A 198 -10.00 12.12 -10.68
C TYR A 198 -9.72 11.86 -9.19
N ASN A 199 -10.34 10.83 -8.61
CA ASN A 199 -10.12 10.46 -7.21
C ASN A 199 -8.65 10.12 -6.93
N CYS A 200 -8.00 9.35 -7.81
CA CYS A 200 -6.58 8.99 -7.66
C CYS A 200 -5.67 10.23 -7.73
N TRP A 201 -5.84 11.07 -8.75
CA TRP A 201 -5.08 12.32 -8.90
C TRP A 201 -5.27 13.26 -7.72
N LEU A 202 -6.52 13.46 -7.30
CA LEU A 202 -6.84 14.32 -6.15
C LEU A 202 -6.22 13.78 -4.86
N SER A 203 -6.28 12.46 -4.63
CA SER A 203 -5.67 11.84 -3.46
C SER A 203 -4.16 12.04 -3.41
N ILE A 204 -3.46 11.85 -4.54
CA ILE A 204 -2.01 12.06 -4.62
C ILE A 204 -1.65 13.52 -4.34
N LEU A 205 -2.38 14.47 -4.92
CA LEU A 205 -2.16 15.90 -4.64
C LEU A 205 -2.40 16.24 -3.17
N LEU A 206 -3.45 15.68 -2.57
CA LEU A 206 -3.78 15.90 -1.16
C LEU A 206 -2.69 15.34 -0.22
N ILE A 207 -2.02 14.23 -0.56
CA ILE A 207 -0.88 13.70 0.21
C ILE A 207 0.30 14.70 0.22
N ILE A 208 0.57 15.36 -0.92
CA ILE A 208 1.65 16.36 -1.00
C ILE A 208 1.25 17.63 -0.23
N VAL A 209 -0.02 18.02 -0.30
CA VAL A 209 -0.60 19.17 0.42
C VAL A 209 -0.61 18.95 1.94
N SER A 210 -0.81 17.71 2.42
CA SER A 210 -0.71 17.38 3.84
C SER A 210 0.73 17.39 4.36
N ARG A 211 1.74 17.50 3.48
CA ARG A 211 3.17 17.46 3.83
C ARG A 211 3.55 16.19 4.59
N THR A 212 2.94 15.08 4.22
CA THR A 212 3.15 13.81 4.94
C THR A 212 4.12 12.87 4.24
N ASN A 213 4.38 13.06 2.94
CA ASN A 213 5.49 12.41 2.24
C ASN A 213 6.14 13.37 1.26
N TYR A 214 7.39 13.07 0.95
CA TYR A 214 8.10 13.71 -0.15
C TYR A 214 7.51 13.27 -1.50
N LEU A 215 7.58 14.16 -2.49
CA LEU A 215 7.17 13.88 -3.85
C LEU A 215 7.96 12.70 -4.44
N VAL A 216 9.24 12.59 -4.09
CA VAL A 216 10.11 11.50 -4.56
C VAL A 216 9.59 10.12 -4.11
N ASP A 217 9.08 10.01 -2.88
CA ASP A 217 8.52 8.76 -2.34
C ASP A 217 7.27 8.34 -3.11
N ILE A 218 6.41 9.31 -3.45
CA ILE A 218 5.20 9.09 -4.24
C ILE A 218 5.54 8.63 -5.66
N LEU A 219 6.57 9.22 -6.29
CA LEU A 219 7.03 8.82 -7.61
C LEU A 219 7.60 7.40 -7.62
N PHE A 220 8.39 7.05 -6.59
CA PHE A 220 8.88 5.69 -6.42
C PHE A 220 7.75 4.70 -6.18
N ALA A 221 6.78 5.04 -5.33
CA ALA A 221 5.59 4.21 -5.10
C ALA A 221 4.80 3.98 -6.39
N TYR A 222 4.55 5.03 -7.17
CA TYR A 222 3.93 4.93 -8.49
C TYR A 222 4.69 3.98 -9.42
N TYR A 223 6.01 4.11 -9.49
CA TYR A 223 6.85 3.26 -10.33
C TYR A 223 6.77 1.79 -9.89
N ILE A 224 6.98 1.50 -8.61
CA ILE A 224 6.95 0.14 -8.06
C ILE A 224 5.57 -0.49 -8.24
N CYS A 225 4.49 0.21 -7.93
CA CYS A 225 3.12 -0.29 -8.07
C CYS A 225 2.78 -0.60 -9.53
N THR A 226 2.98 0.35 -10.44
CA THR A 226 2.66 0.15 -11.87
C THR A 226 3.48 -0.98 -12.50
N ARG A 227 4.77 -1.07 -12.19
CA ARG A 227 5.63 -2.13 -12.72
C ARG A 227 5.25 -3.49 -12.16
N THR A 228 5.07 -3.61 -10.85
CA THR A 228 4.68 -4.88 -10.22
C THR A 228 3.32 -5.34 -10.73
N PHE A 229 2.33 -4.44 -10.80
CA PHE A 229 0.99 -4.76 -11.31
C PHE A 229 1.03 -5.24 -12.78
N ASN A 230 1.71 -4.50 -13.65
CA ASN A 230 1.77 -4.83 -15.08
C ASN A 230 2.54 -6.13 -15.33
N ILE A 231 3.69 -6.31 -14.69
CA ILE A 231 4.50 -7.53 -14.82
C ILE A 231 3.71 -8.75 -14.33
N TYR A 232 3.08 -8.65 -13.15
CA TYR A 232 2.26 -9.73 -12.60
C TYR A 232 1.14 -10.13 -13.57
N HIS A 233 0.37 -9.16 -14.09
CA HIS A 233 -0.72 -9.46 -15.02
C HIS A 233 -0.23 -9.96 -16.37
N THR A 234 0.92 -9.50 -16.86
CA THR A 234 1.53 -9.99 -18.10
C THR A 234 1.90 -11.47 -18.01
N ILE A 235 2.44 -11.90 -16.87
CA ILE A 235 2.74 -13.32 -16.59
C ILE A 235 1.45 -14.13 -16.50
N CYS A 236 0.43 -13.62 -15.81
CA CYS A 236 -0.85 -14.33 -15.69
C CYS A 236 -1.60 -14.46 -17.02
N MET A 237 -1.46 -13.51 -17.94
CA MET A 237 -2.13 -13.53 -19.25
C MET A 237 -1.44 -14.42 -20.28
N ASN A 238 -0.15 -14.74 -20.11
CA ASN A 238 0.62 -15.54 -21.07
C ASN A 238 1.13 -16.82 -20.41
N GLU A 239 0.57 -17.96 -20.78
CA GLU A 239 0.94 -19.26 -20.20
C GLU A 239 2.43 -19.60 -20.38
N SER A 240 3.02 -19.21 -21.52
CA SER A 240 4.45 -19.42 -21.79
C SER A 240 5.37 -18.77 -20.76
N PHE A 241 4.92 -17.66 -20.13
CA PHE A 241 5.67 -16.99 -19.09
C PHE A 241 5.45 -17.55 -17.71
N GLN A 242 4.52 -18.48 -17.51
CA GLN A 242 4.26 -19.13 -16.21
C GLN A 242 5.23 -20.29 -15.93
N TYR A 243 5.86 -20.83 -16.99
CA TYR A 243 6.81 -21.92 -16.87
C TYR A 243 8.26 -21.40 -16.82
N PRO A 244 9.13 -22.02 -16.01
CA PRO A 244 10.55 -21.69 -16.02
C PRO A 244 11.17 -22.13 -17.35
N SER A 245 11.76 -21.17 -18.07
CA SER A 245 12.56 -21.45 -19.27
C SER A 245 13.78 -20.54 -19.28
N ASN A 246 14.85 -20.94 -19.98
CA ASN A 246 16.10 -20.17 -20.03
C ASN A 246 15.93 -18.78 -20.68
N GLY A 247 14.89 -18.59 -21.51
CA GLY A 247 14.53 -17.32 -22.12
C GLY A 247 13.55 -16.47 -21.31
N ASN A 248 12.90 -17.04 -20.28
CA ASN A 248 11.93 -16.33 -19.46
C ASN A 248 12.61 -15.58 -18.32
N MET A 249 12.89 -14.29 -18.52
CA MET A 249 13.53 -13.43 -17.51
C MET A 249 12.64 -13.17 -16.29
N PHE A 250 11.32 -13.41 -16.38
CA PHE A 250 10.40 -13.22 -15.25
C PHE A 250 10.67 -14.19 -14.10
N ASN A 251 11.28 -15.36 -14.39
CA ASN A 251 11.63 -16.34 -13.37
C ASN A 251 12.73 -15.88 -12.40
N ARG A 252 13.39 -14.75 -12.68
CA ARG A 252 14.46 -14.18 -11.85
C ARG A 252 13.93 -13.23 -10.77
N PHE A 253 12.65 -12.88 -10.80
CA PHE A 253 12.07 -12.05 -9.76
C PHE A 253 12.05 -12.80 -8.43
N TRP A 254 12.42 -12.13 -7.33
CA TRP A 254 12.46 -12.74 -5.99
C TRP A 254 11.09 -13.29 -5.54
N TRP A 255 10.00 -12.71 -6.04
CA TRP A 255 8.63 -13.10 -5.77
C TRP A 255 8.06 -14.10 -6.79
N TRP A 256 8.85 -14.57 -7.76
CA TRP A 256 8.43 -15.52 -8.80
C TRP A 256 7.79 -16.78 -8.21
N SER A 257 8.43 -17.39 -7.21
CA SER A 257 7.94 -18.60 -6.55
C SER A 257 6.58 -18.38 -5.88
N LEU A 258 6.33 -17.18 -5.34
CA LEU A 258 5.03 -16.83 -4.78
C LEU A 258 3.96 -16.80 -5.89
N LEU A 259 4.25 -16.14 -7.02
CA LEU A 259 3.33 -16.09 -8.16
C LEU A 259 2.95 -17.51 -8.62
N VAL A 260 3.94 -18.38 -8.84
CA VAL A 260 3.70 -19.76 -9.30
C VAL A 260 2.84 -20.53 -8.31
N PHE A 261 3.13 -20.41 -7.00
CA PHE A 261 2.34 -21.06 -5.95
C PHE A 261 0.88 -20.62 -5.97
N PHE A 262 0.62 -19.31 -6.05
CA PHE A 262 -0.73 -18.77 -5.99
C PHE A 262 -1.52 -18.97 -7.28
N GLU A 263 -0.89 -18.92 -8.46
CA GLU A 263 -1.57 -19.05 -9.76
C GLU A 263 -1.66 -20.51 -10.26
N SER A 264 -0.98 -21.48 -9.62
CA SER A 264 -0.98 -22.90 -10.03
C SER A 264 -2.36 -23.57 -10.17
N ASP A 265 -3.41 -23.06 -9.55
CA ASP A 265 -4.77 -23.62 -9.69
C ASP A 265 -5.42 -23.32 -11.05
N HIS A 266 -4.92 -22.31 -11.78
CA HIS A 266 -5.52 -21.84 -13.04
C HIS A 266 -5.02 -22.57 -14.27
N GLN A 267 -3.99 -23.42 -14.16
CA GLN A 267 -3.49 -24.23 -15.27
C GLN A 267 -4.50 -25.25 -15.79
N SER A 268 -5.62 -25.48 -15.10
CA SER A 268 -6.71 -26.36 -15.56
C SER A 268 -7.98 -25.63 -16.01
N ILE A 269 -8.04 -24.29 -16.00
CA ILE A 269 -9.29 -23.53 -16.20
C ILE A 269 -9.24 -22.59 -17.42
N ILE A 270 -8.09 -22.41 -18.07
CA ILE A 270 -7.98 -21.60 -19.31
C ILE A 270 -7.95 -22.52 -20.54
N HIS A 271 -8.97 -23.36 -20.66
CA HIS A 271 -9.42 -23.86 -21.96
C HIS A 271 -10.77 -23.19 -22.26
N TYR A 272 -10.72 -22.02 -22.90
CA TYR A 272 -11.85 -21.42 -23.60
C TYR A 272 -11.36 -20.85 -24.93
#